data_AF-A0A969TBU8-F1
#
_entry.id   AF-A0A969TBU8-F1
#
_cell.length_a   1.000
_cell.length_b   1.000
_cell.length_c   1.000
_cell.angle_alpha   90.00
_cell.angle_beta   90.00
_cell.angle_gamma   90.00
#
_symmetry.space_group_name_H-M   'P 1'
#
loop_
_entity.id
_entity.type
_entity.pdbx_description
1 polymer ?
#
loop_
_entity_poly.entity_id
_entity_poly.type
_entity_poly.pdbx_seq_one_letter_code
_entity_poly.pdbx_strand_id
1 'polypeptide(L)'
;WLTVTIASITLTGIYFFYRRSSGSIFLFLNFIGLSYLHWGWEFANYPLISVYIGIIVTAVILRFFPLQQANSKIGKGSVIYALSVLLIRAIFIVNLPIQQLGLAIGICGWLMQGNLVVNSEQDAQTTSHYSLSRILETIGAILLFFGWLVCVGEKFPWQAMAVSGLGLHFFAQRLGRDWWRRDLLAIFIIGLQAHFLIGRLIPKGFKQEAIALSIQIANSENSPGTVYGITLFPYIIFLVLFTSWLYRQDKAKLAYFGEWLTFGLGILMSAIACYNPTWRSLNLFLSTGILVYVVHHRLPVRGLLLYFTHGLGLLTLWVTIDWRFPSLSPSAWASIFLGLMVAEWGVSTYAEARRRKGRTAFSLVQNRIKRLWCRSCWHFGFVLASASYLLLWERVETFLTTRESQPIVLSWLLAPLMLTGVAMLTRRKQSRRAAQFSSYALIFAQFLTLWQPSTRSIGLGVAGGLMLVNSRYFRHQSSATIQIGFTLSFVVALLWGKLSISSWYLLGAIAIVILWLLSNLLREQCSF
;
A
#
# COMPACT_ATOMS: atom_id res chain seq x y z
N TRP A 1 35.75 -17.32 47.60
CA TRP A 1 36.51 -16.05 47.77
C TRP A 1 37.98 -16.22 47.43
N LEU A 2 38.74 -17.08 48.12
CA LEU A 2 40.18 -17.29 47.87
C LEU A 2 40.54 -17.57 46.40
N THR A 3 39.79 -18.44 45.73
CA THR A 3 39.97 -18.75 44.29
C THR A 3 39.73 -17.55 43.38
N VAL A 4 38.71 -16.74 43.66
CA VAL A 4 38.41 -15.52 42.88
C VAL A 4 39.49 -14.48 43.12
N THR A 5 39.98 -14.33 44.35
CA THR A 5 41.06 -13.40 44.72
C THR A 5 42.38 -13.78 44.06
N ILE A 6 42.79 -15.06 44.15
CA ILE A 6 44.01 -15.55 43.50
C ILE A 6 43.89 -15.41 41.97
N ALA A 7 42.75 -15.79 41.39
CA ALA A 7 42.51 -15.67 39.95
C ALA A 7 42.55 -14.21 39.49
N SER A 8 41.88 -13.28 40.18
CA SER A 8 41.86 -11.86 39.77
C SER A 8 43.24 -11.19 39.90
N ILE A 9 44.01 -11.49 40.96
CA ILE A 9 45.37 -10.96 41.12
C ILE A 9 46.33 -11.54 40.07
N THR A 10 46.27 -12.85 39.83
CA THR A 10 47.12 -13.51 38.81
C THR A 10 46.77 -13.07 37.39
N LEU A 11 45.48 -12.96 37.04
CA LEU A 11 45.04 -12.44 35.73
C LEU A 11 45.49 -10.99 35.53
N THR A 12 45.42 -10.17 36.58
CA THR A 12 45.89 -8.78 36.56
C THR A 12 47.39 -8.70 36.33
N GLY A 13 48.17 -9.55 37.02
CA GLY A 13 49.61 -9.66 36.82
C GLY A 13 49.98 -10.08 35.41
N ILE A 14 49.40 -11.19 34.92
CA ILE A 14 49.66 -11.73 33.57
C ILE A 14 49.31 -10.70 32.49
N TYR A 15 48.15 -10.06 32.60
CA TYR A 15 47.70 -9.09 31.61
C TYR A 15 48.50 -7.76 31.67
N PHE A 16 48.99 -7.36 32.85
CA PHE A 16 49.90 -6.21 33.01
C PHE A 16 51.27 -6.47 32.36
N PHE A 17 51.84 -7.65 32.54
CA PHE A 17 53.08 -8.04 31.86
C PHE A 17 52.90 -8.11 30.34
N TYR A 18 51.76 -8.64 29.88
CA TYR A 18 51.41 -8.67 28.45
C TYR A 18 51.21 -7.26 27.85
N ARG A 19 50.63 -6.32 28.62
CA ARG A 19 50.38 -4.93 28.20
C ARG A 19 51.66 -4.14 27.87
N ARG A 20 52.78 -4.46 28.52
CA ARG A 20 54.07 -3.76 28.31
C ARG A 20 54.51 -3.78 26.83
N SER A 21 53.91 -4.65 26.02
CA SER A 21 54.25 -4.85 24.61
C SER A 21 53.44 -4.03 23.57
N SER A 22 52.29 -3.39 23.88
CA SER A 22 51.48 -2.49 22.98
C SER A 22 49.97 -2.70 23.18
N GLY A 23 49.37 -2.06 24.19
CA GLY A 23 47.92 -2.14 24.42
C GLY A 23 47.31 -0.83 24.94
N SER A 24 46.07 -0.54 24.53
CA SER A 24 45.28 0.62 25.00
C SER A 24 45.01 0.54 26.50
N ILE A 25 45.31 1.62 27.23
CA ILE A 25 45.06 1.74 28.67
C ILE A 25 43.58 1.53 29.03
N PHE A 26 42.67 1.95 28.16
CA PHE A 26 41.23 1.84 28.39
C PHE A 26 40.75 0.39 28.33
N LEU A 27 41.26 -0.41 27.38
CA LEU A 27 40.94 -1.85 27.33
C LEU A 27 41.48 -2.60 28.55
N PHE A 28 42.66 -2.20 29.03
CA PHE A 28 43.27 -2.76 30.23
C PHE A 28 42.44 -2.47 31.49
N LEU A 29 42.08 -1.20 31.69
CA LEU A 29 41.23 -0.80 32.81
C LEU A 29 39.87 -1.51 32.76
N ASN A 30 39.32 -1.68 31.56
CA ASN A 30 38.07 -2.40 31.39
C ASN A 30 38.17 -3.88 31.76
N PHE A 31 39.19 -4.59 31.25
CA PHE A 31 39.39 -6.01 31.54
C PHE A 31 39.61 -6.27 33.04
N ILE A 32 40.39 -5.41 33.69
CA ILE A 32 40.58 -5.46 35.15
C ILE A 32 39.28 -5.15 35.87
N GLY A 33 38.58 -4.07 35.47
CA GLY A 33 37.28 -3.71 36.02
C GLY A 33 36.29 -4.87 35.97
N LEU A 34 36.15 -5.54 34.82
CA LEU A 34 35.33 -6.74 34.64
C LEU A 34 35.76 -7.88 35.59
N SER A 35 37.06 -8.08 35.78
CA SER A 35 37.59 -9.10 36.68
C SER A 35 37.26 -8.82 38.15
N TYR A 36 37.30 -7.56 38.57
CA TYR A 36 36.95 -7.15 39.93
C TYR A 36 35.44 -7.10 40.18
N LEU A 37 34.62 -6.86 39.15
CA LEU A 37 33.16 -6.89 39.23
C LEU A 37 32.58 -8.25 39.63
N HIS A 38 33.39 -9.31 39.67
CA HIS A 38 33.04 -10.62 40.21
C HIS A 38 33.02 -10.69 41.76
N TRP A 39 33.58 -9.71 42.45
CA TRP A 39 33.55 -9.62 43.91
C TRP A 39 32.23 -9.02 44.39
N GLY A 40 31.82 -9.26 45.64
CA GLY A 40 30.65 -8.62 46.25
C GLY A 40 29.28 -9.20 45.88
N TRP A 41 29.23 -10.35 45.20
CA TRP A 41 27.98 -10.96 44.73
C TRP A 41 27.10 -11.58 45.83
N GLU A 42 27.58 -11.60 47.07
CA GLU A 42 26.77 -11.99 48.25
C GLU A 42 25.77 -10.89 48.67
N PHE A 43 25.99 -9.63 48.26
CA PHE A 43 25.05 -8.55 48.54
C PHE A 43 23.83 -8.62 47.60
N ALA A 44 22.63 -8.47 48.17
CA ALA A 44 21.40 -8.39 47.40
C ALA A 44 21.49 -7.29 46.32
N ASN A 45 20.99 -7.58 45.11
CA ASN A 45 21.02 -6.70 43.92
C ASN A 45 22.41 -6.36 43.36
N TYR A 46 23.51 -6.63 44.07
CA TYR A 46 24.86 -6.33 43.59
C TYR A 46 25.23 -7.09 42.29
N PRO A 47 24.94 -8.40 42.13
CA PRO A 47 25.20 -9.12 40.88
C PRO A 47 24.57 -8.46 39.65
N LEU A 48 23.35 -7.94 39.78
CA LEU A 48 22.65 -7.26 38.68
C LEU A 48 23.37 -5.95 38.30
N ILE A 49 23.73 -5.15 39.31
CA ILE A 49 24.46 -3.89 39.12
C ILE A 49 25.82 -4.16 38.47
N SER A 50 26.56 -5.18 38.93
CA SER A 50 27.86 -5.54 38.37
C SER A 50 27.78 -5.90 36.89
N VAL A 51 26.76 -6.67 36.49
CA VAL A 51 26.54 -7.03 35.08
C VAL A 51 26.28 -5.79 34.24
N TYR A 52 25.36 -4.91 34.64
CA TYR A 52 25.04 -3.72 33.86
C TYR A 52 26.21 -2.73 33.79
N ILE A 53 26.91 -2.48 34.90
CA ILE A 53 28.09 -1.60 34.91
C ILE A 53 29.17 -2.15 33.97
N GLY A 54 29.51 -3.43 34.08
CA GLY A 54 30.55 -4.03 33.23
C GLY A 54 30.23 -3.93 31.74
N ILE A 55 28.97 -4.17 31.38
CA ILE A 55 28.50 -4.13 29.98
C ILE A 55 28.46 -2.70 29.45
N ILE A 56 27.91 -1.74 30.21
CA ILE A 56 27.81 -0.34 29.78
C ILE A 56 29.19 0.30 29.65
N VAL A 57 30.06 0.12 30.65
CA VAL A 57 31.45 0.63 30.62
C VAL A 57 32.20 0.06 29.42
N THR A 58 32.05 -1.25 29.17
CA THR A 58 32.64 -1.87 27.98
C THR A 58 32.10 -1.30 26.69
N ALA A 59 30.78 -1.10 26.60
CA ALA A 59 30.16 -0.56 25.41
C ALA A 59 30.64 0.86 25.10
N VAL A 60 30.76 1.71 26.12
CA VAL A 60 31.27 3.07 25.99
C VAL A 60 32.74 3.07 25.53
N ILE A 61 33.59 2.25 26.19
CA ILE A 61 35.02 2.16 25.88
C ILE A 61 35.24 1.71 24.43
N LEU A 62 34.53 0.66 23.99
CA LEU A 62 34.71 0.11 22.65
C LEU A 62 34.14 0.99 21.53
N ARG A 63 33.16 1.85 21.82
CA ARG A 63 32.48 2.66 20.80
C ARG A 63 33.03 4.06 20.64
N PHE A 64 33.37 4.73 21.75
CA PHE A 64 33.74 6.15 21.72
C PHE A 64 35.24 6.40 21.69
N PHE A 65 36.07 5.40 22.04
CA PHE A 65 37.52 5.56 22.02
C PHE A 65 38.12 4.84 20.79
N PRO A 66 38.60 5.57 19.78
CA PRO A 66 39.21 4.97 18.59
C PRO A 66 40.52 4.25 18.96
N LEU A 67 40.49 2.93 18.88
CA LEU A 67 41.65 2.07 19.15
C LEU A 67 42.49 1.95 17.87
N GLN A 68 43.45 2.85 17.68
CA GLN A 68 44.22 3.03 16.44
C GLN A 68 45.29 1.94 16.11
N GLN A 69 45.33 0.77 16.77
CA GLN A 69 46.47 -0.17 16.61
C GLN A 69 46.11 -1.63 16.33
N ALA A 70 46.95 -2.26 15.50
CA ALA A 70 46.87 -3.64 14.99
C ALA A 70 46.82 -4.74 16.07
N ASN A 71 47.37 -4.48 17.28
CA ASN A 71 47.30 -5.39 18.44
C ASN A 71 45.98 -5.30 19.24
N SER A 72 45.03 -4.45 18.83
CA SER A 72 43.72 -4.34 19.50
C SER A 72 42.81 -5.58 19.32
N LYS A 73 43.17 -6.53 18.45
CA LYS A 73 42.40 -7.76 18.19
C LYS A 73 42.32 -8.67 19.43
N ILE A 74 43.45 -8.92 20.08
CA ILE A 74 43.55 -9.76 21.28
C ILE A 74 42.88 -9.07 22.48
N GLY A 75 43.05 -7.75 22.60
CA GLY A 75 42.42 -6.94 23.65
C GLY A 75 40.90 -6.82 23.53
N LYS A 76 40.34 -6.88 22.31
CA LYS A 76 38.88 -6.94 22.10
C LYS A 76 38.34 -8.33 22.43
N GLY A 77 39.03 -9.39 22.01
CA GLY A 77 38.67 -10.77 22.32
C GLY A 77 38.68 -11.07 23.82
N SER A 78 39.68 -10.57 24.55
CA SER A 78 39.77 -10.74 26.01
C SER A 78 38.63 -10.05 26.76
N VAL A 79 38.23 -8.85 26.33
CA VAL A 79 37.08 -8.14 26.89
C VAL A 79 35.77 -8.88 26.60
N ILE A 80 35.56 -9.36 25.38
CA ILE A 80 34.38 -10.18 25.02
C ILE A 80 34.31 -11.45 25.86
N TYR A 81 35.45 -12.12 26.06
CA TYR A 81 35.55 -13.30 26.90
C TYR A 81 35.20 -12.99 28.36
N ALA A 82 35.79 -11.95 28.94
CA ALA A 82 35.51 -11.53 30.32
C ALA A 82 34.03 -11.20 30.52
N LEU A 83 33.42 -10.50 29.55
CA LEU A 83 31.99 -10.19 29.54
C LEU A 83 31.12 -11.46 29.50
N SER A 84 31.50 -12.42 28.66
CA SER A 84 30.79 -13.70 28.52
C SER A 84 30.84 -14.50 29.83
N VAL A 85 32.01 -14.55 30.49
CA VAL A 85 32.17 -15.22 31.79
C VAL A 85 31.30 -14.54 32.87
N LEU A 86 31.27 -13.21 32.90
CA LEU A 86 30.42 -12.43 33.80
C LEU A 86 28.93 -12.76 33.62
N LEU A 87 28.49 -12.88 32.36
CA LEU A 87 27.10 -13.15 32.01
C LEU A 87 26.70 -14.61 32.28
N ILE A 88 27.58 -15.58 32.00
CA ILE A 88 27.39 -17.00 32.34
C ILE A 88 27.25 -17.17 33.86
N ARG A 89 28.11 -16.51 34.65
CA ARG A 89 28.04 -16.57 36.11
C ARG A 89 26.74 -15.98 36.65
N ALA A 90 26.29 -14.86 36.09
CA ALA A 90 25.01 -14.23 36.44
C ALA A 90 23.81 -15.16 36.22
N ILE A 91 23.78 -15.86 35.09
CA ILE A 91 22.66 -16.73 34.71
C ILE A 91 22.70 -18.07 35.44
N PHE A 92 23.82 -18.80 35.39
CA PHE A 92 23.84 -20.21 35.81
C PHE A 92 24.26 -20.44 37.26
N ILE A 93 25.08 -19.54 37.83
CA ILE A 93 25.62 -19.72 39.19
C ILE A 93 24.75 -18.98 40.19
N VAL A 94 24.42 -17.72 39.90
CA VAL A 94 23.62 -16.86 40.80
C VAL A 94 22.13 -16.92 40.49
N ASN A 95 21.73 -17.53 39.37
CA ASN A 95 20.33 -17.73 38.99
C ASN A 95 19.55 -16.41 38.97
N LEU A 96 20.17 -15.34 38.46
CA LEU A 96 19.45 -14.07 38.29
C LEU A 96 18.27 -14.26 37.33
N PRO A 97 17.12 -13.62 37.58
CA PRO A 97 15.98 -13.68 36.67
C PRO A 97 16.41 -13.22 35.28
N ILE A 98 16.35 -14.13 34.30
CA ILE A 98 16.84 -13.89 32.93
C ILE A 98 16.15 -12.66 32.33
N GLN A 99 14.88 -12.43 32.70
CA GLN A 99 14.08 -11.27 32.32
C GLN A 99 14.78 -9.93 32.59
N GLN A 100 15.53 -9.82 33.69
CA GLN A 100 16.23 -8.60 34.07
C GLN A 100 17.54 -8.41 33.30
N LEU A 101 18.03 -9.44 32.61
CA LEU A 101 19.30 -9.45 31.89
C LEU A 101 19.14 -9.27 30.37
N GLY A 102 17.93 -9.20 29.84
CA GLY A 102 17.74 -9.16 28.38
C GLY A 102 18.34 -7.92 27.71
N LEU A 103 18.35 -6.75 28.36
CA LEU A 103 19.07 -5.57 27.85
C LEU A 103 20.59 -5.77 27.87
N ALA A 104 21.13 -6.38 28.92
CA ALA A 104 22.54 -6.74 29.02
C ALA A 104 22.97 -7.67 27.87
N ILE A 105 22.19 -8.72 27.61
CA ILE A 105 22.37 -9.64 26.47
C ILE A 105 22.28 -8.89 25.14
N GLY A 106 21.32 -7.98 25.00
CA GLY A 106 21.14 -7.15 23.80
C GLY A 106 22.33 -6.23 23.53
N ILE A 107 22.88 -5.55 24.55
CA ILE A 107 24.08 -4.71 24.40
C ILE A 107 25.28 -5.57 23.99
N CYS A 108 25.45 -6.76 24.57
CA CYS A 108 26.50 -7.69 24.16
C CYS A 108 26.38 -8.02 22.66
N GLY A 109 25.17 -8.29 22.17
CA GLY A 109 24.93 -8.58 20.76
C GLY A 109 25.20 -7.40 19.84
N TRP A 110 24.82 -6.21 20.28
CA TRP A 110 25.09 -4.95 19.58
C TRP A 110 26.59 -4.67 19.45
N LEU A 111 27.40 -5.00 20.48
CA LEU A 111 28.85 -4.82 20.45
C LEU A 111 29.56 -5.72 19.44
N MET A 112 28.97 -6.85 19.06
CA MET A 112 29.56 -7.79 18.09
C MET A 112 29.49 -7.29 16.63
N GLN A 113 29.05 -6.06 16.39
CA GLN A 113 28.94 -5.47 15.07
C GLN A 113 30.31 -5.26 14.40
N GLY A 114 30.46 -5.66 13.12
CA GLY A 114 31.73 -5.74 12.41
C GLY A 114 32.49 -4.43 12.20
N ASN A 115 31.92 -3.27 12.56
CA ASN A 115 32.63 -1.99 12.58
C ASN A 115 33.79 -1.94 13.59
N LEU A 116 33.88 -2.89 14.53
CA LEU A 116 35.05 -3.01 15.41
C LEU A 116 36.32 -3.51 14.70
N VAL A 117 36.22 -4.06 13.48
CA VAL A 117 37.34 -4.74 12.80
C VAL A 117 37.84 -4.01 11.54
N VAL A 118 37.02 -3.15 10.92
CA VAL A 118 37.26 -2.68 9.53
C VAL A 118 38.00 -1.33 9.41
N ASN A 119 38.31 -0.62 10.50
CA ASN A 119 39.03 0.67 10.43
C ASN A 119 40.55 0.57 10.15
N SER A 120 41.06 -0.56 9.65
CA SER A 120 42.44 -0.68 9.19
C SER A 120 42.46 -0.71 7.67
N GLU A 121 42.68 0.45 7.05
CA GLU A 121 42.85 0.64 5.59
C GLU A 121 44.06 -0.12 4.99
N GLN A 122 44.82 -0.89 5.78
CA GLN A 122 46.08 -1.49 5.36
C GLN A 122 46.11 -3.02 5.20
N ASP A 123 45.09 -3.77 5.63
CA ASP A 123 45.12 -5.25 5.53
C ASP A 123 44.22 -5.79 4.41
N ALA A 124 44.60 -5.51 3.15
CA ALA A 124 43.93 -6.04 1.95
C ALA A 124 44.32 -7.50 1.60
N GLN A 125 45.03 -8.21 2.48
CA GLN A 125 45.48 -9.58 2.21
C GLN A 125 45.09 -10.51 3.36
N THR A 126 43.85 -11.02 3.35
CA THR A 126 43.50 -12.36 3.90
C THR A 126 42.00 -12.63 3.77
N THR A 127 41.65 -13.62 2.96
CA THR A 127 40.28 -14.16 2.80
C THR A 127 39.67 -14.72 4.09
N SER A 128 40.49 -15.07 5.09
CA SER A 128 40.05 -15.55 6.42
C SER A 128 39.35 -14.46 7.25
N HIS A 129 39.76 -13.19 7.11
CA HIS A 129 39.25 -12.09 7.94
C HIS A 129 37.79 -11.72 7.65
N TYR A 130 37.34 -11.91 6.42
CA TYR A 130 35.96 -11.65 6.03
C TYR A 130 34.98 -12.70 6.60
N SER A 131 35.47 -13.93 6.88
CA SER A 131 34.63 -15.01 7.41
C SER A 131 34.33 -14.85 8.91
N LEU A 132 35.34 -14.48 9.72
CA LEU A 132 35.21 -14.34 11.17
C LEU A 132 34.31 -13.16 11.57
N SER A 133 34.42 -12.03 10.87
CA SER A 133 33.57 -10.86 11.11
C SER A 133 32.10 -11.15 10.82
N ARG A 134 31.82 -11.92 9.75
CA ARG A 134 30.46 -12.36 9.40
C ARG A 134 29.88 -13.33 10.43
N ILE A 135 30.69 -14.25 10.97
CA ILE A 135 30.28 -15.15 12.07
C ILE A 135 29.94 -14.32 13.32
N LEU A 136 30.81 -13.39 13.70
CA LEU A 136 30.61 -12.53 14.87
C LEU A 136 29.36 -11.66 14.75
N GLU A 137 29.10 -11.07 13.58
CA GLU A 137 27.87 -10.33 13.31
C GLU A 137 26.62 -11.22 13.38
N THR A 138 26.72 -12.48 12.96
CA THR A 138 25.61 -13.44 13.06
C THR A 138 25.33 -13.79 14.52
N ILE A 139 26.37 -14.05 15.31
CA ILE A 139 26.26 -14.26 16.76
C ILE A 139 25.67 -13.02 17.42
N GLY A 140 26.11 -11.82 17.04
CA GLY A 140 25.57 -10.55 17.53
C GLY A 140 24.07 -10.39 17.26
N ALA A 141 23.64 -10.71 16.04
CA ALA A 141 22.22 -10.70 15.68
C ALA A 141 21.39 -11.74 16.46
N ILE A 142 21.93 -12.94 16.67
CA ILE A 142 21.30 -13.98 17.49
C ILE A 142 21.16 -13.52 18.95
N LEU A 143 22.20 -12.90 19.50
CA LEU A 143 22.20 -12.41 20.87
C LEU A 143 21.23 -11.24 21.04
N LEU A 144 21.13 -10.33 20.07
CA LEU A 144 20.10 -9.28 20.04
C LEU A 144 18.68 -9.86 20.01
N PHE A 145 18.45 -10.90 19.20
CA PHE A 145 17.16 -11.59 19.15
C PHE A 145 16.83 -12.25 20.50
N PHE A 146 17.78 -12.93 21.14
CA PHE A 146 17.57 -13.51 22.47
C PHE A 146 17.34 -12.45 23.55
N GLY A 147 18.13 -11.37 23.56
CA GLY A 147 17.93 -10.26 24.49
C GLY A 147 16.53 -9.64 24.36
N TRP A 148 16.03 -9.52 23.12
CA TRP A 148 14.67 -9.08 22.86
C TRP A 148 13.61 -10.11 23.32
N LEU A 149 13.78 -11.39 22.98
CA LEU A 149 12.86 -12.48 23.32
C LEU A 149 12.63 -12.57 24.83
N VAL A 150 13.71 -12.41 25.59
CA VAL A 150 13.69 -12.43 27.05
C VAL A 150 12.92 -11.23 27.63
N CYS A 151 13.02 -10.04 27.01
CA CYS A 151 12.36 -8.84 27.52
C CYS A 151 10.90 -8.67 27.04
N VAL A 152 10.49 -9.25 25.90
CA VAL A 152 9.20 -8.95 25.28
C VAL A 152 7.99 -9.48 26.05
N GLY A 153 8.16 -10.55 26.84
CA GLY A 153 7.08 -11.20 27.58
C GLY A 153 6.66 -10.53 28.89
N GLU A 154 7.37 -9.48 29.32
CA GLU A 154 7.50 -9.19 30.77
C GLU A 154 7.11 -7.76 31.20
N LYS A 155 7.15 -7.54 32.52
CA LYS A 155 6.75 -6.30 33.23
C LYS A 155 7.53 -5.03 32.82
N PHE A 156 8.66 -5.14 32.13
CA PHE A 156 9.54 -4.02 31.79
C PHE A 156 9.59 -3.75 30.27
N PRO A 157 8.54 -3.19 29.67
CA PRO A 157 8.48 -2.94 28.22
C PRO A 157 9.59 -2.00 27.71
N TRP A 158 10.16 -1.18 28.59
CA TRP A 158 11.26 -0.27 28.25
C TRP A 158 12.55 -1.02 27.88
N GLN A 159 12.82 -2.18 28.47
CA GLN A 159 14.02 -2.97 28.14
C GLN A 159 13.91 -3.54 26.72
N ALA A 160 12.75 -4.11 26.38
CA ALA A 160 12.48 -4.60 25.03
C ALA A 160 12.59 -3.47 24.00
N MET A 161 12.12 -2.26 24.35
CA MET A 161 12.23 -1.08 23.50
C MET A 161 13.68 -0.65 23.28
N ALA A 162 14.50 -0.65 24.33
CA ALA A 162 15.92 -0.35 24.25
C ALA A 162 16.66 -1.38 23.37
N VAL A 163 16.39 -2.67 23.54
CA VAL A 163 16.98 -3.73 22.68
C VAL A 163 16.52 -3.59 21.23
N SER A 164 15.24 -3.28 20.97
CA SER A 164 14.75 -2.98 19.61
C SER A 164 15.46 -1.76 19.01
N GLY A 165 15.75 -0.72 19.79
CA GLY A 165 16.56 0.43 19.36
C GLY A 165 17.99 0.04 18.97
N LEU A 166 18.65 -0.79 19.78
CA LEU A 166 19.98 -1.34 19.47
C LEU A 166 19.95 -2.20 18.20
N GLY A 167 18.91 -3.03 18.04
CA GLY A 167 18.66 -3.83 16.85
C GLY A 167 18.48 -2.98 15.60
N LEU A 168 17.65 -1.92 15.67
CA LEU A 168 17.47 -0.98 14.55
C LEU A 168 18.79 -0.34 14.15
N HIS A 169 19.59 0.13 15.11
CA HIS A 169 20.91 0.67 14.82
C HIS A 169 21.85 -0.36 14.19
N PHE A 170 21.87 -1.59 14.73
CA PHE A 170 22.69 -2.69 14.21
C PHE A 170 22.36 -2.98 12.74
N PHE A 171 21.08 -3.21 12.43
CA PHE A 171 20.66 -3.53 11.06
C PHE A 171 20.71 -2.30 10.14
N ALA A 172 20.51 -1.08 10.63
CA ALA A 172 20.64 0.14 9.80
C ALA A 172 22.08 0.34 9.31
N GLN A 173 23.07 0.13 10.18
CA GLN A 173 24.48 0.18 9.78
C GLN A 173 24.83 -0.93 8.79
N ARG A 174 24.37 -2.17 9.04
CA ARG A 174 24.60 -3.29 8.10
C ARG A 174 23.92 -3.04 6.75
N LEU A 175 22.71 -2.48 6.76
CA LEU A 175 21.98 -2.11 5.55
C LEU A 175 22.71 -1.03 4.74
N GLY A 176 23.30 -0.02 5.40
CA GLY A 176 24.08 1.03 4.74
C GLY A 176 25.36 0.51 4.08
N ARG A 177 25.97 -0.53 4.66
CA ARG A 177 27.17 -1.19 4.12
C ARG A 177 26.85 -2.17 2.99
N ASP A 178 25.93 -3.11 3.25
CA ASP A 178 25.75 -4.31 2.41
C ASP A 178 24.50 -4.24 1.51
N TRP A 179 23.54 -3.35 1.82
CA TRP A 179 22.26 -3.17 1.10
C TRP A 179 21.43 -4.46 0.96
N TRP A 180 21.48 -5.34 1.96
CA TRP A 180 20.79 -6.61 1.94
C TRP A 180 19.29 -6.50 2.25
N ARG A 181 18.47 -7.29 1.54
CA ARG A 181 17.02 -7.36 1.76
C ARG A 181 16.65 -7.87 3.15
N ARG A 182 17.46 -8.77 3.71
CA ARG A 182 17.24 -9.34 5.05
C ARG A 182 17.32 -8.27 6.14
N ASP A 183 18.18 -7.28 5.97
CA ASP A 183 18.36 -6.20 6.93
C ASP A 183 17.18 -5.22 6.88
N LEU A 184 16.69 -4.93 5.68
CA LEU A 184 15.46 -4.15 5.52
C LEU A 184 14.26 -4.88 6.15
N LEU A 185 14.16 -6.20 5.96
CA LEU A 185 13.12 -7.00 6.60
C LEU A 185 13.24 -6.96 8.13
N ALA A 186 14.45 -7.07 8.68
CA ALA A 186 14.68 -6.98 10.12
C ALA A 186 14.30 -5.59 10.66
N ILE A 187 14.71 -4.51 10.01
CA ILE A 187 14.31 -3.13 10.36
C ILE A 187 12.79 -2.97 10.31
N PHE A 188 12.14 -3.55 9.29
CA PHE A 188 10.69 -3.54 9.16
C PHE A 188 10.01 -4.28 10.34
N ILE A 189 10.44 -5.51 10.64
CA ILE A 189 9.85 -6.30 11.73
C ILE A 189 10.08 -5.63 13.09
N ILE A 190 11.29 -5.15 13.35
CA ILE A 190 11.63 -4.48 14.62
C ILE A 190 10.85 -3.16 14.74
N GLY A 191 10.73 -2.38 13.66
CA GLY A 191 9.96 -1.14 13.68
C GLY A 191 8.47 -1.36 13.92
N LEU A 192 7.88 -2.37 13.27
CA LEU A 192 6.49 -2.77 13.50
C LEU A 192 6.27 -3.23 14.94
N GLN A 193 7.18 -4.04 15.46
CA GLN A 193 7.15 -4.54 16.83
C GLN A 193 7.31 -3.40 17.86
N ALA A 194 8.19 -2.43 17.58
CA ALA A 194 8.40 -1.26 18.44
C ALA A 194 7.13 -0.44 18.60
N HIS A 195 6.27 -0.35 17.59
CA HIS A 195 4.97 0.31 17.70
C HIS A 195 4.10 -0.32 18.80
N PHE A 196 4.05 -1.65 18.87
CA PHE A 196 3.30 -2.35 19.93
C PHE A 196 3.95 -2.18 21.31
N LEU A 197 5.28 -2.09 21.39
CA LEU A 197 5.98 -1.79 22.65
C LEU A 197 5.69 -0.38 23.14
N ILE A 198 5.70 0.62 22.25
CA ILE A 198 5.31 1.98 22.57
C ILE A 198 3.88 1.99 23.13
N GLY A 199 2.97 1.23 22.51
CA GLY A 199 1.60 1.04 23.02
C GLY A 199 1.51 0.43 24.43
N ARG A 200 2.52 -0.32 24.88
CA ARG A 200 2.59 -0.85 26.27
C ARG A 200 3.18 0.17 27.26
N LEU A 201 3.93 1.16 26.79
CA LEU A 201 4.49 2.24 27.60
C LEU A 201 3.46 3.33 27.90
N ILE A 202 2.40 3.44 27.08
CA ILE A 202 1.30 4.39 27.31
C ILE A 202 0.53 3.99 28.58
N PRO A 203 0.27 4.93 29.51
CA PRO A 203 -0.47 4.63 30.73
C PRO A 203 -1.89 4.09 30.44
N LYS A 204 -2.36 3.17 31.29
CA LYS A 204 -3.65 2.48 31.08
C LYS A 204 -4.85 3.44 30.97
N GLY A 205 -4.86 4.52 31.75
CA GLY A 205 -5.93 5.54 31.71
C GLY A 205 -6.06 6.17 30.32
N PHE A 206 -4.96 6.72 29.78
CA PHE A 206 -4.93 7.27 28.42
C PHE A 206 -5.35 6.25 27.36
N LYS A 207 -4.94 4.98 27.50
CA LYS A 207 -5.35 3.93 26.56
C LYS A 207 -6.85 3.68 26.60
N GLN A 208 -7.45 3.64 27.80
CA GLN A 208 -8.90 3.46 27.97
C GLN A 208 -9.68 4.66 27.42
N GLU A 209 -9.23 5.88 27.68
CA GLU A 209 -9.83 7.10 27.14
C GLU A 209 -9.75 7.13 25.60
N ALA A 210 -8.60 6.81 25.02
CA ALA A 210 -8.43 6.75 23.58
C ALA A 210 -9.34 5.69 22.92
N ILE A 211 -9.48 4.52 23.56
CA ILE A 211 -10.38 3.47 23.09
C ILE A 211 -11.84 3.92 23.24
N ALA A 212 -12.22 4.53 24.36
CA ALA A 212 -13.58 5.03 24.58
C ALA A 212 -13.96 6.10 23.55
N LEU A 213 -13.07 7.06 23.30
CA LEU A 213 -13.24 8.07 22.25
C LEU A 213 -13.37 7.42 20.86
N SER A 214 -12.56 6.39 20.58
CA SER A 214 -12.65 5.65 19.33
C SER A 214 -13.98 4.89 19.15
N ILE A 215 -14.53 4.34 20.23
CA ILE A 215 -15.83 3.67 20.25
C ILE A 215 -16.93 4.69 19.98
N GLN A 216 -16.87 5.85 20.65
CA GLN A 216 -17.84 6.93 20.51
C GLN A 216 -17.86 7.53 19.09
N ILE A 217 -16.69 7.75 18.47
CA ILE A 217 -16.61 8.33 17.12
C ILE A 217 -17.11 7.35 16.06
N ALA A 218 -16.76 6.07 16.19
CA ALA A 218 -17.00 5.08 15.14
C ALA A 218 -18.22 4.19 15.37
N ASN A 219 -18.98 4.41 16.45
CA ASN A 219 -20.06 3.53 16.93
C ASN A 219 -19.62 2.05 16.90
N SER A 220 -18.42 1.78 17.43
CA SER A 220 -17.71 0.49 17.24
C SER A 220 -17.79 -0.45 18.44
N GLU A 221 -18.88 -0.39 19.21
CA GLU A 221 -19.10 -1.18 20.43
C GLU A 221 -18.89 -2.68 20.21
N ASN A 222 -19.31 -3.20 19.06
CA ASN A 222 -19.21 -4.62 18.71
C ASN A 222 -17.80 -5.04 18.24
N SER A 223 -16.90 -4.10 17.93
CA SER A 223 -15.58 -4.42 17.34
C SER A 223 -14.53 -3.33 17.62
N PRO A 224 -14.14 -3.10 18.89
CA PRO A 224 -13.20 -2.04 19.26
C PRO A 224 -11.79 -2.21 18.65
N GLY A 225 -11.42 -3.43 18.24
CA GLY A 225 -10.13 -3.72 17.61
C GLY A 225 -9.95 -3.15 16.19
N THR A 226 -11.01 -2.71 15.53
CA THR A 226 -10.96 -2.18 14.15
C THR A 226 -10.14 -0.88 14.01
N VAL A 227 -9.96 -0.14 15.11
CA VAL A 227 -9.11 1.07 15.19
C VAL A 227 -7.65 0.77 14.81
N TYR A 228 -7.18 -0.45 15.08
CA TYR A 228 -5.84 -0.90 14.69
C TYR A 228 -5.62 -0.90 13.17
N GLY A 229 -6.70 -0.90 12.39
CA GLY A 229 -6.66 -0.68 10.95
C GLY A 229 -6.15 0.71 10.56
N ILE A 230 -5.95 1.64 11.51
CA ILE A 230 -5.45 3.00 11.24
C ILE A 230 -4.23 3.37 12.08
N THR A 231 -4.04 2.74 13.25
CA THR A 231 -2.97 3.11 14.19
C THR A 231 -1.55 3.06 13.58
N LEU A 232 -1.33 2.21 12.58
CA LEU A 232 -0.03 2.01 11.93
C LEU A 232 0.24 2.93 10.72
N PHE A 233 -0.65 3.87 10.37
CA PHE A 233 -0.40 4.80 9.26
C PHE A 233 0.87 5.66 9.42
N PRO A 234 1.20 6.20 10.62
CA PRO A 234 2.47 6.90 10.81
C PRO A 234 3.68 6.04 10.45
N TYR A 235 3.60 4.74 10.73
CA TYR A 235 4.65 3.78 10.38
C TYR A 235 4.69 3.52 8.86
N ILE A 236 3.54 3.39 8.19
CA ILE A 236 3.48 3.32 6.71
C ILE A 236 4.10 4.57 6.08
N ILE A 237 3.76 5.77 6.56
CA ILE A 237 4.32 7.03 6.06
C ILE A 237 5.84 7.02 6.20
N PHE A 238 6.37 6.63 7.36
CA PHE A 238 7.80 6.48 7.57
C PHE A 238 8.43 5.52 6.55
N LEU A 239 7.85 4.34 6.33
CA LEU A 239 8.37 3.38 5.35
C LEU A 239 8.30 3.89 3.91
N VAL A 240 7.27 4.66 3.55
CA VAL A 240 7.16 5.30 2.24
C VAL A 240 8.27 6.34 2.07
N LEU A 241 8.53 7.17 3.08
CA LEU A 241 9.63 8.14 3.03
C LEU A 241 10.99 7.42 2.97
N PHE A 242 11.15 6.35 3.75
CA PHE A 242 12.37 5.54 3.77
C PHE A 242 12.63 4.86 2.42
N THR A 243 11.61 4.26 1.81
CA THR A 243 11.74 3.65 0.47
C THR A 243 11.97 4.71 -0.62
N SER A 244 11.41 5.91 -0.47
CA SER A 244 11.75 7.04 -1.35
C SER A 244 13.22 7.47 -1.19
N TRP A 245 13.76 7.46 0.02
CA TRP A 245 15.19 7.68 0.27
C TRP A 245 16.05 6.59 -0.38
N LEU A 246 15.66 5.31 -0.31
CA LEU A 246 16.37 4.21 -0.98
C LEU A 246 16.44 4.38 -2.50
N TYR A 247 15.39 4.92 -3.13
CA TYR A 247 15.44 5.26 -4.56
C TYR A 247 16.44 6.37 -4.86
N ARG A 248 16.57 7.38 -3.98
CA ARG A 248 17.56 8.46 -4.13
C ARG A 248 19.00 7.98 -3.96
N GLN A 249 19.21 6.83 -3.32
CA GLN A 249 20.52 6.18 -3.17
C GLN A 249 20.83 5.17 -4.29
N ASP A 250 20.05 5.19 -5.38
CA ASP A 250 20.15 4.25 -6.51
C ASP A 250 19.96 2.76 -6.14
N LYS A 251 19.30 2.47 -5.01
CA LYS A 251 19.02 1.10 -4.55
C LYS A 251 17.61 0.63 -4.90
N ALA A 252 17.25 0.74 -6.18
CA ALA A 252 15.89 0.45 -6.67
C ALA A 252 15.38 -0.96 -6.32
N LYS A 253 16.23 -2.00 -6.38
CA LYS A 253 15.84 -3.39 -6.05
C LYS A 253 15.44 -3.54 -4.58
N LEU A 254 16.08 -2.80 -3.69
CA LEU A 254 15.81 -2.83 -2.25
C LEU A 254 14.59 -1.96 -1.92
N ALA A 255 14.48 -0.79 -2.54
CA ALA A 255 13.31 0.07 -2.44
C ALA A 255 12.03 -0.65 -2.88
N TYR A 256 12.09 -1.41 -3.98
CA TYR A 256 10.99 -2.25 -4.45
C TYR A 256 10.58 -3.33 -3.44
N PHE A 257 11.54 -3.95 -2.76
CA PHE A 257 11.24 -4.90 -1.69
C PHE A 257 10.54 -4.20 -0.51
N GLY A 258 11.00 -3.01 -0.13
CA GLY A 258 10.33 -2.20 0.89
C GLY A 258 8.91 -1.79 0.49
N GLU A 259 8.67 -1.44 -0.77
CA GLU A 259 7.32 -1.16 -1.29
C GLU A 259 6.38 -2.36 -1.11
N TRP A 260 6.86 -3.57 -1.37
CA TRP A 260 6.08 -4.79 -1.16
C TRP A 260 5.72 -5.01 0.30
N LEU A 261 6.65 -4.76 1.22
CA LEU A 261 6.38 -4.84 2.66
C LEU A 261 5.34 -3.80 3.09
N THR A 262 5.50 -2.55 2.64
CA THR A 262 4.54 -1.47 2.92
C THR A 262 3.16 -1.76 2.34
N PHE A 263 3.10 -2.28 1.11
CA PHE A 263 1.84 -2.63 0.45
C PHE A 263 1.14 -3.79 1.16
N GLY A 264 1.88 -4.84 1.53
CA GLY A 264 1.35 -5.97 2.30
C GLY A 264 0.80 -5.54 3.66
N LEU A 265 1.51 -4.64 4.35
CA LEU A 265 1.01 -4.06 5.61
C LEU A 265 -0.27 -3.24 5.40
N GLY A 266 -0.34 -2.45 4.33
CA GLY A 266 -1.54 -1.71 3.96
C GLY A 266 -2.75 -2.62 3.74
N ILE A 267 -2.59 -3.72 3.02
CA ILE A 267 -3.65 -4.72 2.82
C ILE A 267 -4.13 -5.30 4.16
N LEU A 268 -3.20 -5.69 5.04
CA LEU A 268 -3.54 -6.22 6.36
C LEU A 268 -4.35 -5.21 7.19
N MET A 269 -3.94 -3.94 7.16
CA MET A 269 -4.67 -2.86 7.84
C MET A 269 -6.06 -2.63 7.26
N SER A 270 -6.22 -2.65 5.92
CA SER A 270 -7.52 -2.55 5.28
C SER A 270 -8.43 -3.73 5.63
N ALA A 271 -7.89 -4.94 5.77
CA ALA A 271 -8.66 -6.12 6.20
C ALA A 271 -9.18 -5.97 7.63
N ILE A 272 -8.37 -5.43 8.55
CA ILE A 272 -8.78 -5.13 9.92
C ILE A 272 -9.85 -4.02 9.95
N ALA A 273 -9.68 -2.98 9.13
CA ALA A 273 -10.61 -1.85 9.07
C ALA A 273 -11.97 -2.21 8.43
N CYS A 274 -12.05 -3.29 7.65
CA CYS A 274 -13.22 -3.65 6.84
C CYS A 274 -14.51 -3.81 7.65
N TYR A 275 -14.41 -4.26 8.92
CA TYR A 275 -15.55 -4.55 9.78
C TYR A 275 -16.31 -3.32 10.27
N ASN A 276 -15.67 -2.14 10.32
CA ASN A 276 -16.34 -0.91 10.76
C ASN A 276 -16.36 0.13 9.63
N PRO A 277 -17.54 0.63 9.21
CA PRO A 277 -17.65 1.56 8.08
C PRO A 277 -16.81 2.84 8.22
N THR A 278 -16.70 3.39 9.43
CA THR A 278 -15.94 4.62 9.72
C THR A 278 -14.44 4.39 9.56
N TRP A 279 -13.93 3.31 10.15
CA TRP A 279 -12.49 3.00 10.04
C TRP A 279 -12.11 2.49 8.65
N ARG A 280 -13.02 1.78 7.97
CA ARG A 280 -12.87 1.38 6.57
C ARG A 280 -12.71 2.58 5.65
N SER A 281 -13.59 3.58 5.76
CA SER A 281 -13.54 4.78 4.91
C SER A 281 -12.26 5.59 5.16
N LEU A 282 -11.90 5.81 6.42
CA LEU A 282 -10.69 6.54 6.79
C LEU A 282 -9.40 5.79 6.39
N ASN A 283 -9.33 4.47 6.56
CA ASN A 283 -8.21 3.66 6.10
C ASN A 283 -8.03 3.75 4.58
N LEU A 284 -9.11 3.61 3.81
CA LEU A 284 -9.05 3.73 2.34
C LEU A 284 -8.66 5.15 1.91
N PHE A 285 -9.15 6.19 2.59
CA PHE A 285 -8.78 7.57 2.32
C PHE A 285 -7.29 7.82 2.52
N LEU A 286 -6.74 7.40 3.66
CA LEU A 286 -5.30 7.54 3.95
C LEU A 286 -4.45 6.70 2.98
N SER A 287 -4.87 5.46 2.67
CA SER A 287 -4.20 4.59 1.70
C SER A 287 -4.16 5.21 0.30
N THR A 288 -5.29 5.77 -0.15
CA THR A 288 -5.38 6.50 -1.43
C THR A 288 -4.46 7.71 -1.43
N GLY A 289 -4.44 8.51 -0.36
CA GLY A 289 -3.54 9.66 -0.23
C GLY A 289 -2.05 9.28 -0.35
N ILE A 290 -1.65 8.19 0.32
CA ILE A 290 -0.28 7.66 0.25
C ILE A 290 0.06 7.19 -1.16
N LEU A 291 -0.83 6.47 -1.82
CA LEU A 291 -0.61 6.01 -3.20
C LEU A 291 -0.53 7.18 -4.19
N VAL A 292 -1.34 8.23 -4.00
CA VAL A 292 -1.25 9.47 -4.79
C VAL A 292 0.11 10.13 -4.60
N TYR A 293 0.59 10.23 -3.36
CA TYR A 293 1.93 10.75 -3.05
C TYR A 293 3.02 9.93 -3.76
N VAL A 294 2.98 8.60 -3.68
CA VAL A 294 3.94 7.70 -4.31
C VAL A 294 3.95 7.86 -5.83
N VAL A 295 2.78 7.90 -6.48
CA VAL A 295 2.67 8.05 -7.95
C VAL A 295 3.22 9.40 -8.43
N HIS A 296 3.07 10.47 -7.66
CA HIS A 296 3.58 11.80 -8.02
C HIS A 296 5.09 11.96 -7.81
N HIS A 297 5.64 11.36 -6.75
CA HIS A 297 7.02 11.59 -6.35
C HIS A 297 8.01 10.54 -6.85
N ARG A 298 7.55 9.39 -7.37
CA ARG A 298 8.44 8.32 -7.84
C ARG A 298 8.47 8.22 -9.37
N LEU A 299 9.66 8.39 -9.93
CA LEU A 299 9.96 8.13 -11.34
C LEU A 299 10.80 6.84 -11.46
N PRO A 300 10.58 6.02 -12.52
CA PRO A 300 9.59 6.18 -13.58
C PRO A 300 8.17 5.80 -13.12
N VAL A 301 7.17 6.50 -13.68
CA VAL A 301 5.75 6.25 -13.39
C VAL A 301 5.35 4.85 -13.85
N ARG A 302 4.91 4.02 -12.89
CA ARG A 302 4.40 2.68 -13.18
C ARG A 302 2.93 2.75 -13.56
N GLY A 303 2.61 2.35 -14.79
CA GLY A 303 1.23 2.36 -15.30
C GLY A 303 0.27 1.63 -14.36
N LEU A 304 0.55 0.37 -14.03
CA LEU A 304 -0.29 -0.45 -13.14
C LEU A 304 -0.62 0.25 -11.82
N LEU A 305 0.38 0.86 -11.17
CA LEU A 305 0.20 1.56 -9.90
C LEU A 305 -0.76 2.74 -10.05
N LEU A 306 -0.66 3.51 -11.13
CA LEU A 306 -1.59 4.62 -11.39
C LEU A 306 -3.03 4.15 -11.59
N TYR A 307 -3.25 3.05 -12.32
CA TYR A 307 -4.59 2.47 -12.48
C TYR A 307 -5.13 1.97 -11.14
N PHE A 308 -4.28 1.33 -10.34
CA PHE A 308 -4.65 0.89 -8.99
C PHE A 308 -4.99 2.07 -8.08
N THR A 309 -4.18 3.13 -8.06
CA THR A 309 -4.45 4.35 -7.29
C THR A 309 -5.77 5.01 -7.72
N HIS A 310 -6.05 5.05 -9.02
CA HIS A 310 -7.30 5.63 -9.52
C HIS A 310 -8.51 4.78 -9.09
N GLY A 311 -8.43 3.46 -9.26
CA GLY A 311 -9.48 2.55 -8.82
C GLY A 311 -9.70 2.59 -7.31
N LEU A 312 -8.62 2.63 -6.52
CA LEU A 312 -8.72 2.79 -5.07
C LEU A 312 -9.35 4.13 -4.69
N GLY A 313 -9.03 5.21 -5.42
CA GLY A 313 -9.67 6.51 -5.22
C GLY A 313 -11.19 6.48 -5.48
N LEU A 314 -11.64 5.82 -6.55
CA LEU A 314 -13.07 5.61 -6.80
C LEU A 314 -13.72 4.74 -5.72
N LEU A 315 -13.03 3.71 -5.25
CA LEU A 315 -13.49 2.87 -4.14
C LEU A 315 -13.56 3.66 -2.83
N THR A 316 -12.61 4.54 -2.55
CA THR A 316 -12.63 5.46 -1.41
C THR A 316 -13.86 6.36 -1.49
N LEU A 317 -14.16 6.94 -2.66
CA LEU A 317 -15.36 7.76 -2.84
C LEU A 317 -16.64 6.95 -2.58
N TRP A 318 -16.73 5.74 -3.15
CA TRP A 318 -17.86 4.84 -2.91
C TRP A 318 -18.04 4.59 -1.41
N VAL A 319 -17.02 4.09 -0.73
CA VAL A 319 -17.10 3.74 0.70
C VAL A 319 -17.36 4.97 1.58
N THR A 320 -16.87 6.14 1.20
CA THR A 320 -17.11 7.39 1.94
C THR A 320 -18.56 7.87 1.79
N ILE A 321 -19.13 7.77 0.58
CA ILE A 321 -20.54 8.09 0.35
C ILE A 321 -21.44 7.11 1.11
N ASP A 322 -21.13 5.82 1.08
CA ASP A 322 -21.84 4.77 1.83
C ASP A 322 -21.80 5.02 3.34
N TRP A 323 -20.63 5.40 3.87
CA TRP A 323 -20.48 5.78 5.27
C TRP A 323 -21.32 7.00 5.65
N ARG A 324 -21.39 8.03 4.79
CA ARG A 324 -22.13 9.26 5.09
C ARG A 324 -23.64 9.13 4.89
N PHE A 325 -24.07 8.29 3.95
CA PHE A 325 -25.45 8.08 3.53
C PHE A 325 -25.73 6.56 3.33
N PRO A 326 -25.80 5.78 4.42
CA PRO A 326 -25.95 4.32 4.32
C PRO A 326 -27.32 3.86 3.81
N SER A 327 -28.33 4.73 3.84
CA SER A 327 -29.70 4.44 3.40
C SER A 327 -29.97 4.81 1.93
N LEU A 328 -28.93 5.06 1.13
CA LEU A 328 -29.10 5.37 -0.30
C LEU A 328 -29.72 4.19 -1.05
N SER A 329 -30.79 4.47 -1.79
CA SER A 329 -31.44 3.45 -2.62
C SER A 329 -30.55 3.03 -3.79
N PRO A 330 -30.73 1.81 -4.35
CA PRO A 330 -30.01 1.37 -5.54
C PRO A 330 -30.12 2.34 -6.73
N SER A 331 -31.26 3.03 -6.85
CA SER A 331 -31.49 4.04 -7.88
C SER A 331 -30.60 5.27 -7.71
N ALA A 332 -30.40 5.72 -6.46
CA ALA A 332 -29.49 6.81 -6.16
C ALA A 332 -28.04 6.40 -6.46
N TRP A 333 -27.63 5.18 -6.11
CA TRP A 333 -26.31 4.64 -6.47
C TRP A 333 -26.09 4.54 -7.97
N ALA A 334 -27.07 4.07 -8.74
CA ALA A 334 -27.00 4.06 -10.19
C ALA A 334 -26.78 5.47 -10.76
N SER A 335 -27.46 6.47 -10.19
CA SER A 335 -27.33 7.87 -10.60
C SER A 335 -25.96 8.46 -10.26
N ILE A 336 -25.41 8.14 -9.08
CA ILE A 336 -24.05 8.53 -8.67
C ILE A 336 -23.01 7.92 -9.60
N PHE A 337 -23.09 6.62 -9.90
CA PHE A 337 -22.16 5.97 -10.83
C PHE A 337 -22.28 6.52 -12.25
N LEU A 338 -23.48 6.85 -12.73
CA LEU A 338 -23.65 7.55 -14.00
C LEU A 338 -23.03 8.95 -13.98
N GLY A 339 -23.22 9.73 -12.91
CA GLY A 339 -22.60 11.04 -12.76
C GLY A 339 -21.06 10.96 -12.77
N LEU A 340 -20.49 10.00 -12.06
CA LEU A 340 -19.04 9.75 -12.07
C LEU A 340 -18.57 9.28 -13.45
N MET A 341 -19.30 8.40 -14.13
CA MET A 341 -19.01 8.00 -15.52
C MET A 341 -18.96 9.21 -16.46
N VAL A 342 -19.94 10.11 -16.38
CA VAL A 342 -19.98 11.36 -17.16
C VAL A 342 -18.74 12.20 -16.87
N ALA A 343 -18.36 12.34 -15.60
CA ALA A 343 -17.16 13.08 -15.20
C ALA A 343 -15.87 12.43 -15.76
N GLU A 344 -15.70 11.11 -15.62
CA GLU A 344 -14.53 10.37 -16.10
C GLU A 344 -14.36 10.49 -17.62
N TRP A 345 -15.43 10.26 -18.39
CA TRP A 345 -15.39 10.44 -19.84
C TRP A 345 -15.25 11.91 -20.24
N GLY A 346 -15.86 12.85 -19.51
CA GLY A 346 -15.68 14.29 -19.69
C GLY A 346 -14.21 14.73 -19.54
N VAL A 347 -13.52 14.27 -18.50
CA VAL A 347 -12.09 14.53 -18.29
C VAL A 347 -11.24 13.92 -19.40
N SER A 348 -11.54 12.68 -19.81
CA SER A 348 -10.82 11.98 -20.88
C SER A 348 -10.94 12.72 -22.22
N THR A 349 -12.15 13.13 -22.58
CA THR A 349 -12.44 13.87 -23.82
C THR A 349 -11.87 15.27 -23.84
N TYR A 350 -12.03 16.04 -22.75
CA TYR A 350 -11.48 17.38 -22.64
C TYR A 350 -9.96 17.38 -22.82
N ALA A 351 -9.28 16.42 -22.18
CA ALA A 351 -7.84 16.27 -22.31
C ALA A 351 -7.39 15.95 -23.75
N GLU A 352 -8.15 15.15 -24.49
CA GLU A 352 -7.86 14.85 -25.89
C GLU A 352 -8.20 15.99 -26.85
N ALA A 353 -9.30 16.70 -26.62
CA ALA A 353 -9.66 17.89 -27.39
C ALA A 353 -8.58 18.98 -27.27
N ARG A 354 -8.03 19.18 -26.07
CA ARG A 354 -6.92 20.13 -25.86
C ARG A 354 -5.63 19.73 -26.58
N ARG A 355 -5.35 18.42 -26.70
CA ARG A 355 -4.21 17.91 -27.50
C ARG A 355 -4.37 18.15 -29.00
N ARG A 356 -5.60 18.36 -29.50
CA ARG A 356 -5.84 18.70 -30.90
C ARG A 356 -5.37 20.12 -31.24
N LYS A 357 -5.38 21.02 -30.25
CA LYS A 357 -5.09 22.45 -30.42
C LYS A 357 -3.64 22.87 -30.10
N GLY A 358 -2.89 22.10 -29.30
CA GLY A 358 -1.53 22.48 -28.89
C GLY A 358 -0.47 21.40 -29.17
N ARG A 359 0.43 21.66 -30.13
CA ARG A 359 1.72 20.97 -30.28
C ARG A 359 2.81 21.84 -29.65
N THR A 360 3.08 21.70 -28.35
CA THR A 360 4.31 22.24 -27.76
C THR A 360 5.01 21.16 -26.95
N ALA A 361 6.31 21.00 -27.20
CA ALA A 361 7.12 19.85 -26.81
C ALA A 361 7.61 19.86 -25.34
N PHE A 362 7.26 20.87 -24.54
CA PHE A 362 8.03 21.21 -23.33
C PHE A 362 7.49 20.66 -21.99
N SER A 363 6.90 19.46 -21.94
CA SER A 363 6.60 18.84 -20.62
C SER A 363 6.48 17.32 -20.68
N LEU A 364 7.53 16.61 -21.11
CA LEU A 364 7.43 15.18 -21.42
C LEU A 364 7.01 14.29 -20.22
N VAL A 365 7.38 14.65 -18.98
CA VAL A 365 7.14 13.85 -17.77
C VAL A 365 5.77 14.10 -17.15
N GLN A 366 5.39 15.35 -16.85
CA GLN A 366 4.05 15.67 -16.33
C GLN A 366 2.96 15.33 -17.37
N ASN A 367 3.28 15.46 -18.66
CA ASN A 367 2.41 14.96 -19.72
C ASN A 367 2.27 13.44 -19.70
N ARG A 368 3.20 12.65 -19.15
CA ARG A 368 3.05 11.18 -19.06
C ARG A 368 2.04 10.77 -17.98
N ILE A 369 2.13 11.33 -16.77
CA ILE A 369 1.15 11.06 -15.69
C ILE A 369 -0.25 11.47 -16.15
N LYS A 370 -0.38 12.71 -16.65
CA LYS A 370 -1.66 13.21 -17.17
C LYS A 370 -2.20 12.36 -18.32
N ARG A 371 -1.34 11.87 -19.22
CA ARG A 371 -1.74 10.94 -20.29
C ARG A 371 -2.27 9.63 -19.75
N LEU A 372 -1.57 9.00 -18.81
CA LEU A 372 -1.97 7.73 -18.23
C LEU A 372 -3.25 7.86 -17.40
N TRP A 373 -3.41 8.95 -16.66
CA TRP A 373 -4.63 9.23 -15.91
C TRP A 373 -5.84 9.43 -16.82
N CYS A 374 -5.76 10.28 -17.87
CA CYS A 374 -6.88 10.43 -18.82
C CYS A 374 -7.25 9.12 -19.52
N ARG A 375 -6.28 8.23 -19.74
CA ARG A 375 -6.53 6.88 -20.27
C ARG A 375 -7.20 5.98 -19.22
N SER A 376 -6.81 6.09 -17.96
CA SER A 376 -7.47 5.43 -16.84
C SER A 376 -8.95 5.86 -16.73
N CYS A 377 -9.25 7.15 -16.85
CA CYS A 377 -10.62 7.68 -16.87
C CYS A 377 -11.50 7.06 -17.97
N TRP A 378 -10.94 6.86 -19.17
CA TRP A 378 -11.63 6.18 -20.26
C TRP A 378 -12.09 4.76 -19.86
N HIS A 379 -11.20 4.01 -19.21
CA HIS A 379 -11.47 2.63 -18.79
C HIS A 379 -12.40 2.54 -17.58
N PHE A 380 -12.18 3.36 -16.54
CA PHE A 380 -13.04 3.38 -15.36
C PHE A 380 -14.45 3.90 -15.65
N GLY A 381 -14.62 4.78 -16.65
CA GLY A 381 -15.94 5.15 -17.14
C GLY A 381 -16.76 3.94 -17.59
N PHE A 382 -16.17 2.94 -18.25
CA PHE A 382 -16.90 1.71 -18.59
C PHE A 382 -17.27 0.87 -17.36
N VAL A 383 -16.38 0.79 -16.37
CA VAL A 383 -16.66 0.07 -15.11
C VAL A 383 -17.85 0.72 -14.40
N LEU A 384 -17.85 2.05 -14.29
CA LEU A 384 -18.94 2.82 -13.69
C LEU A 384 -20.25 2.69 -14.48
N ALA A 385 -20.20 2.75 -15.81
CA ALA A 385 -21.36 2.55 -16.67
C ALA A 385 -21.97 1.13 -16.54
N SER A 386 -21.11 0.13 -16.37
CA SER A 386 -21.53 -1.26 -16.20
C SER A 386 -22.13 -1.49 -14.81
N ALA A 387 -21.51 -0.94 -13.76
CA ALA A 387 -22.05 -1.00 -12.41
C ALA A 387 -23.41 -0.30 -12.31
N SER A 388 -23.58 0.87 -12.94
CA SER A 388 -24.87 1.55 -12.97
C SER A 388 -25.93 0.78 -13.77
N TYR A 389 -25.55 0.10 -14.84
CA TYR A 389 -26.45 -0.78 -15.60
C TYR A 389 -27.00 -1.93 -14.74
N LEU A 390 -26.11 -2.62 -14.01
CA LEU A 390 -26.49 -3.76 -13.16
C LEU A 390 -27.48 -3.32 -12.07
N LEU A 391 -27.25 -2.17 -11.43
CA LEU A 391 -28.18 -1.64 -10.43
C LEU A 391 -29.55 -1.25 -11.01
N LEU A 392 -29.59 -0.76 -12.25
CA LEU A 392 -30.85 -0.43 -12.93
C LEU A 392 -31.59 -1.69 -13.42
N TRP A 393 -30.89 -2.79 -13.66
CA TRP A 393 -31.51 -4.05 -14.05
C TRP A 393 -32.46 -4.60 -12.98
N GLU A 394 -32.10 -4.47 -11.69
CA GLU A 394 -32.99 -4.84 -10.57
C GLU A 394 -34.34 -4.09 -10.60
N ARG A 395 -34.37 -2.88 -11.19
CA ARG A 395 -35.61 -2.12 -11.37
C ARG A 395 -36.50 -2.64 -12.49
N VAL A 396 -35.91 -3.30 -13.48
CA VAL A 396 -36.69 -3.99 -14.51
C VAL A 396 -37.47 -5.14 -13.86
N GLU A 397 -36.85 -5.90 -12.96
CA GLU A 397 -37.52 -6.96 -12.20
C GLU A 397 -38.65 -6.41 -11.31
N THR A 398 -38.41 -5.28 -10.65
CA THR A 398 -39.45 -4.58 -9.88
C THR A 398 -40.64 -4.20 -10.78
N PHE A 399 -40.39 -3.68 -11.98
CA PHE A 399 -41.48 -3.38 -12.93
C PHE A 399 -42.25 -4.64 -13.35
N LEU A 400 -41.57 -5.76 -13.59
CA LEU A 400 -42.22 -7.01 -14.00
C LEU A 400 -43.19 -7.53 -12.93
N THR A 401 -42.93 -7.24 -11.65
CA THR A 401 -43.76 -7.66 -10.52
C THR A 401 -44.86 -6.65 -10.19
N THR A 402 -44.54 -5.36 -10.09
CA THR A 402 -45.49 -4.33 -9.61
C THR A 402 -46.25 -3.63 -10.73
N ARG A 403 -45.81 -3.75 -11.98
CA ARG A 403 -46.30 -2.98 -13.14
C ARG A 403 -46.18 -1.46 -13.01
N GLU A 404 -45.46 -0.96 -12.01
CA GLU A 404 -45.23 0.47 -11.82
C GLU A 404 -44.10 0.97 -12.72
N SER A 405 -44.40 1.94 -13.58
CA SER A 405 -43.43 2.54 -14.51
C SER A 405 -42.19 3.09 -13.77
N GLN A 406 -41.00 2.72 -14.24
CA GLN A 406 -39.72 3.12 -13.64
C GLN A 406 -38.94 4.05 -14.60
N PRO A 407 -39.23 5.37 -14.63
CA PRO A 407 -38.59 6.29 -15.58
C PRO A 407 -37.08 6.45 -15.35
N ILE A 408 -36.58 6.13 -14.15
CA ILE A 408 -35.16 6.20 -13.80
C ILE A 408 -34.28 5.36 -14.74
N VAL A 409 -34.84 4.32 -15.34
CA VAL A 409 -34.15 3.44 -16.29
C VAL A 409 -33.68 4.21 -17.54
N LEU A 410 -34.38 5.29 -17.93
CA LEU A 410 -33.98 6.16 -19.03
C LEU A 410 -32.69 6.93 -18.75
N SER A 411 -32.32 7.13 -17.48
CA SER A 411 -31.07 7.82 -17.12
C SER A 411 -29.84 7.14 -17.71
N TRP A 412 -29.90 5.82 -17.95
CA TRP A 412 -28.79 5.09 -18.54
C TRP A 412 -28.52 5.45 -20.01
N LEU A 413 -29.46 6.11 -20.72
CA LEU A 413 -29.22 6.68 -22.05
C LEU A 413 -28.11 7.75 -22.05
N LEU A 414 -27.75 8.29 -20.88
CA LEU A 414 -26.56 9.13 -20.72
C LEU A 414 -25.28 8.42 -21.14
N ALA A 415 -25.16 7.10 -20.95
CA ALA A 415 -23.96 6.36 -21.32
C ALA A 415 -23.71 6.34 -22.85
N PRO A 416 -24.64 5.87 -23.71
CA PRO A 416 -24.46 5.97 -25.16
C PRO A 416 -24.38 7.42 -25.65
N LEU A 417 -25.13 8.35 -25.04
CA LEU A 417 -25.04 9.77 -25.38
C LEU A 417 -23.63 10.33 -25.18
N MET A 418 -23.00 10.07 -24.03
CA MET A 418 -21.64 10.50 -23.74
C MET A 418 -20.62 9.84 -24.66
N LEU A 419 -20.77 8.55 -24.98
CA LEU A 419 -19.90 7.86 -25.94
C LEU A 419 -20.03 8.45 -27.36
N THR A 420 -21.23 8.83 -27.79
CA THR A 420 -21.44 9.57 -29.05
C THR A 420 -20.76 10.94 -28.99
N GLY A 421 -20.87 11.66 -27.87
CA GLY A 421 -20.15 12.91 -27.65
C GLY A 421 -18.63 12.75 -27.72
N VAL A 422 -18.09 11.68 -27.11
CA VAL A 422 -16.68 11.29 -27.25
C VAL A 422 -16.32 11.05 -28.72
N ALA A 423 -17.19 10.36 -29.46
CA ALA A 423 -16.96 10.09 -30.88
C ALA A 423 -16.84 11.37 -31.71
N MET A 424 -17.62 12.40 -31.38
CA MET A 424 -17.58 13.69 -32.07
C MET A 424 -16.32 14.51 -31.76
N LEU A 425 -15.80 14.42 -30.53
CA LEU A 425 -14.73 15.30 -30.03
C LEU A 425 -13.31 14.70 -30.16
N THR A 426 -13.17 13.38 -30.36
CA THR A 426 -11.88 12.68 -30.35
C THR A 426 -11.32 12.37 -31.75
N ARG A 427 -10.08 11.84 -31.84
CA ARG A 427 -9.41 11.51 -33.11
C ARG A 427 -10.02 10.29 -33.80
N ARG A 428 -9.86 10.18 -35.13
CA ARG A 428 -10.49 9.16 -36.01
C ARG A 428 -10.50 7.72 -35.45
N LYS A 429 -9.39 7.22 -34.88
CA LYS A 429 -9.34 5.85 -34.30
C LYS A 429 -10.19 5.70 -33.03
N GLN A 430 -10.14 6.68 -32.14
CA GLN A 430 -10.89 6.66 -30.88
C GLN A 430 -12.35 7.02 -31.09
N SER A 431 -12.60 7.95 -32.01
CA SER A 431 -13.93 8.31 -32.49
C SER A 431 -14.70 7.09 -33.01
N ARG A 432 -14.06 6.28 -33.87
CA ARG A 432 -14.66 5.02 -34.37
C ARG A 432 -14.96 4.04 -33.23
N ARG A 433 -14.05 3.85 -32.28
CA ARG A 433 -14.25 2.95 -31.13
C ARG A 433 -15.36 3.42 -30.20
N ALA A 434 -15.41 4.72 -29.90
CA ALA A 434 -16.44 5.32 -29.06
C ALA A 434 -17.82 5.19 -29.73
N ALA A 435 -17.92 5.44 -31.05
CA ALA A 435 -19.14 5.22 -31.81
C ALA A 435 -19.58 3.75 -31.78
N GLN A 436 -18.66 2.80 -31.94
CA GLN A 436 -18.96 1.36 -31.82
C GLN A 436 -19.51 0.99 -30.43
N PHE A 437 -18.84 1.44 -29.35
CA PHE A 437 -19.31 1.18 -27.99
C PHE A 437 -20.63 1.89 -27.69
N SER A 438 -20.86 3.08 -28.25
CA SER A 438 -22.15 3.76 -28.18
C SER A 438 -23.25 2.93 -28.85
N SER A 439 -23.00 2.38 -30.05
CA SER A 439 -23.95 1.48 -30.72
C SER A 439 -24.29 0.25 -29.89
N TYR A 440 -23.31 -0.38 -29.23
CA TYR A 440 -23.58 -1.50 -28.32
C TYR A 440 -24.36 -1.06 -27.08
N ALA A 441 -23.98 0.07 -26.47
CA ALA A 441 -24.70 0.62 -25.33
C ALA A 441 -26.16 0.96 -25.71
N LEU A 442 -26.45 1.45 -26.92
CA LEU A 442 -27.83 1.69 -27.36
C LEU A 442 -28.67 0.41 -27.40
N ILE A 443 -28.08 -0.73 -27.80
CA ILE A 443 -28.75 -2.04 -27.76
C ILE A 443 -29.01 -2.44 -26.31
N PHE A 444 -28.00 -2.34 -25.44
CA PHE A 444 -28.15 -2.64 -24.01
C PHE A 444 -29.22 -1.77 -23.33
N ALA A 445 -29.34 -0.50 -23.73
CA ALA A 445 -30.33 0.42 -23.20
C ALA A 445 -31.75 0.00 -23.56
N GLN A 446 -31.95 -0.69 -24.68
CA GLN A 446 -33.28 -1.18 -25.03
C GLN A 446 -33.71 -2.34 -24.15
N PHE A 447 -32.81 -3.23 -23.69
CA PHE A 447 -33.21 -4.29 -22.75
C PHE A 447 -33.77 -3.74 -21.44
N LEU A 448 -33.26 -2.58 -21.03
CA LEU A 448 -33.72 -1.86 -19.86
C LEU A 448 -35.14 -1.27 -20.06
N THR A 449 -35.46 -0.77 -21.26
CA THR A 449 -36.75 -0.11 -21.55
C THR A 449 -37.82 -1.03 -22.16
N LEU A 450 -37.45 -2.21 -22.68
CA LEU A 450 -38.29 -3.07 -23.53
C LEU A 450 -39.65 -3.41 -22.92
N TRP A 451 -39.67 -3.65 -21.60
CA TRP A 451 -40.84 -4.11 -20.87
C TRP A 451 -41.85 -2.99 -20.58
N GLN A 452 -41.44 -1.73 -20.68
CA GLN A 452 -42.23 -0.55 -20.31
C GLN A 452 -42.62 0.26 -21.56
N PRO A 453 -43.89 0.21 -22.01
CA PRO A 453 -44.29 0.86 -23.27
C PRO A 453 -43.99 2.36 -23.35
N SER A 454 -44.17 3.08 -22.24
CA SER A 454 -43.94 4.53 -22.13
C SER A 454 -42.47 4.93 -22.26
N THR A 455 -41.57 4.20 -21.61
CA THR A 455 -40.12 4.48 -21.66
C THR A 455 -39.46 3.88 -22.91
N ARG A 456 -40.01 2.79 -23.45
CA ARG A 456 -39.54 2.14 -24.68
C ARG A 456 -39.57 3.07 -25.90
N SER A 457 -40.66 3.80 -26.12
CA SER A 457 -40.76 4.71 -27.26
C SER A 457 -39.71 5.82 -27.18
N ILE A 458 -39.53 6.43 -26.00
CA ILE A 458 -38.48 7.43 -25.74
C ILE A 458 -37.09 6.83 -25.98
N GLY A 459 -36.82 5.65 -25.43
CA GLY A 459 -35.54 4.95 -25.58
C GLY A 459 -35.18 4.63 -27.03
N LEU A 460 -36.15 4.15 -27.81
CA LEU A 460 -35.98 3.84 -29.24
C LEU A 460 -35.80 5.11 -30.09
N GLY A 461 -36.54 6.18 -29.77
CA GLY A 461 -36.40 7.47 -30.45
C GLY A 461 -35.00 8.07 -30.25
N VAL A 462 -34.51 8.08 -29.00
CA VAL A 462 -33.16 8.52 -28.67
C VAL A 462 -32.11 7.61 -29.33
N ALA A 463 -32.31 6.29 -29.32
CA ALA A 463 -31.41 5.35 -29.96
C ALA A 463 -31.32 5.54 -31.48
N GLY A 464 -32.45 5.75 -32.15
CA GLY A 464 -32.49 6.08 -33.57
C GLY A 464 -31.76 7.39 -33.87
N GLY A 465 -31.95 8.44 -33.07
CA GLY A 465 -31.25 9.71 -33.25
C GLY A 465 -29.74 9.61 -33.05
N LEU A 466 -29.29 8.97 -31.97
CA LEU A 466 -27.86 8.80 -31.68
C LEU A 466 -27.17 7.87 -32.66
N MET A 467 -27.85 6.83 -33.14
CA MET A 467 -27.28 5.90 -34.10
C MET A 467 -27.10 6.55 -35.50
N LEU A 468 -27.94 7.52 -35.88
CA LEU A 468 -27.72 8.34 -37.08
C LEU A 468 -26.42 9.13 -36.99
N VAL A 469 -26.13 9.70 -35.81
CA VAL A 469 -24.87 10.41 -35.58
C VAL A 469 -23.70 9.43 -35.60
N ASN A 470 -23.81 8.28 -34.93
CA ASN A 470 -22.76 7.27 -34.85
C ASN A 470 -22.42 6.66 -36.22
N SER A 471 -23.39 6.49 -37.12
CA SER A 471 -23.16 5.92 -38.46
C SER A 471 -22.19 6.76 -39.32
N ARG A 472 -22.10 8.08 -39.07
CA ARG A 472 -21.10 8.96 -39.73
C ARG A 472 -19.67 8.60 -39.37
N TYR A 473 -19.45 8.17 -38.12
CA TYR A 473 -18.12 7.85 -37.56
C TYR A 473 -17.80 6.34 -37.66
N PHE A 474 -18.81 5.48 -37.51
CA PHE A 474 -18.73 4.03 -37.66
C PHE A 474 -19.41 3.59 -38.97
N ARG A 475 -18.68 3.77 -40.08
CA ARG A 475 -19.10 3.38 -41.43
C ARG A 475 -18.93 1.88 -41.62
N HIS A 476 -19.94 1.11 -41.22
CA HIS A 476 -20.01 -0.33 -41.37
C HIS A 476 -21.46 -0.75 -41.64
N GLN A 477 -21.68 -1.84 -42.40
CA GLN A 477 -23.01 -2.33 -42.73
C GLN A 477 -23.87 -2.58 -41.49
N SER A 478 -23.27 -3.15 -40.44
CA SER A 478 -23.94 -3.37 -39.15
C SER A 478 -24.50 -2.09 -38.53
N SER A 479 -23.85 -0.94 -38.73
CA SER A 479 -24.32 0.35 -38.22
C SER A 479 -25.62 0.79 -38.92
N ALA A 480 -25.67 0.63 -40.25
CA ALA A 480 -26.88 0.92 -41.01
C ALA A 480 -28.04 -0.02 -40.63
N THR A 481 -27.75 -1.32 -40.44
CA THR A 481 -28.75 -2.29 -40.01
C THR A 481 -29.33 -1.94 -38.64
N ILE A 482 -28.50 -1.62 -37.66
CA ILE A 482 -28.95 -1.24 -36.31
C ILE A 482 -29.77 0.06 -36.37
N GLN A 483 -29.37 1.04 -37.18
CA GLN A 483 -30.13 2.28 -37.36
C GLN A 483 -31.53 2.02 -37.89
N ILE A 484 -31.64 1.28 -39.01
CA ILE A 484 -32.93 0.95 -39.63
C ILE A 484 -33.79 0.17 -38.63
N GLY A 485 -33.18 -0.79 -37.91
CA GLY A 485 -33.83 -1.53 -36.84
C GLY A 485 -34.45 -0.62 -35.78
N PHE A 486 -33.67 0.31 -35.19
CA PHE A 486 -34.20 1.24 -34.20
C PHE A 486 -35.28 2.17 -34.74
N THR A 487 -35.14 2.68 -35.96
CA THR A 487 -36.15 3.55 -36.58
C THR A 487 -37.47 2.79 -36.81
N LEU A 488 -37.41 1.57 -37.34
CA LEU A 488 -38.60 0.73 -37.52
C LEU A 488 -39.22 0.36 -36.17
N SER A 489 -38.42 -0.07 -35.20
CA SER A 489 -38.91 -0.40 -33.86
C SER A 489 -39.54 0.82 -33.17
N PHE A 490 -39.02 2.03 -33.38
CA PHE A 490 -39.61 3.26 -32.84
C PHE A 490 -41.00 3.52 -33.43
N VAL A 491 -41.17 3.40 -34.75
CA VAL A 491 -42.47 3.54 -35.42
C VAL A 491 -43.46 2.49 -34.89
N VAL A 492 -43.04 1.23 -34.78
CA VAL A 492 -43.85 0.15 -34.19
C VAL A 492 -44.25 0.50 -32.76
N ALA A 493 -43.32 0.99 -31.93
CA ALA A 493 -43.60 1.34 -30.54
C ALA A 493 -44.60 2.51 -30.40
N LEU A 494 -44.58 3.50 -31.29
CA LEU A 494 -45.52 4.63 -31.28
C LEU A 494 -46.95 4.23 -31.67
N LEU A 495 -47.08 3.23 -32.53
CA LEU A 495 -48.35 2.74 -33.08
C LEU A 495 -48.92 1.56 -32.29
N TRP A 496 -48.13 0.98 -31.38
CA TRP A 496 -48.54 -0.13 -30.52
C TRP A 496 -49.77 0.22 -29.70
N GLY A 497 -50.82 -0.61 -29.80
CA GLY A 497 -52.10 -0.39 -29.11
C GLY A 497 -53.03 0.65 -29.75
N LYS A 498 -52.63 1.32 -30.84
CA LYS A 498 -53.45 2.32 -31.55
C LYS A 498 -54.02 1.82 -32.89
N LEU A 499 -53.48 0.74 -33.43
CA LEU A 499 -53.86 0.17 -34.73
C LEU A 499 -54.52 -1.20 -34.57
N SER A 500 -55.49 -1.50 -35.44
CA SER A 500 -56.06 -2.84 -35.62
C SER A 500 -55.08 -3.79 -36.31
N ILE A 501 -55.32 -5.09 -36.18
CA ILE A 501 -54.48 -6.16 -36.77
C ILE A 501 -54.36 -6.01 -38.30
N SER A 502 -55.45 -5.65 -38.99
CA SER A 502 -55.45 -5.42 -40.45
C SER A 502 -54.52 -4.28 -40.86
N SER A 503 -54.48 -3.21 -40.07
CA SER A 503 -53.63 -2.03 -40.33
C SER A 503 -52.14 -2.33 -40.14
N TRP A 504 -51.78 -3.36 -39.36
CA TRP A 504 -50.38 -3.80 -39.24
C TRP A 504 -49.83 -4.41 -40.52
N TYR A 505 -50.65 -5.17 -41.27
CA TYR A 505 -50.23 -5.72 -42.57
C TYR A 505 -49.98 -4.61 -43.59
N LEU A 506 -50.84 -3.58 -43.61
CA LEU A 506 -50.66 -2.41 -44.46
C LEU A 506 -49.38 -1.64 -44.10
N LEU A 507 -49.15 -1.37 -42.81
CA LEU A 507 -47.95 -0.70 -42.34
C LEU A 507 -46.67 -1.48 -42.72
N GLY A 508 -46.70 -2.81 -42.60
CA GLY A 508 -45.60 -3.67 -43.02
C GLY A 508 -45.31 -3.57 -44.52
N ALA A 509 -46.35 -3.60 -45.37
CA ALA A 509 -46.22 -3.43 -46.81
C ALA A 509 -45.62 -2.06 -47.17
N ILE A 510 -46.10 -0.98 -46.54
CA ILE A 510 -45.58 0.38 -46.74
C ILE A 510 -44.09 0.45 -46.34
N ALA A 511 -43.73 -0.12 -45.18
CA ALA A 511 -42.34 -0.11 -44.72
C ALA A 511 -41.39 -0.85 -45.68
N ILE A 512 -41.81 -2.00 -46.22
CA ILE A 512 -41.03 -2.76 -47.22
C ILE A 512 -40.84 -1.95 -48.50
N VAL A 513 -41.89 -1.33 -49.02
CA VAL A 513 -41.81 -0.48 -50.23
C VAL A 513 -40.88 0.70 -50.01
N ILE A 514 -40.97 1.39 -48.86
CA ILE A 514 -40.07 2.50 -48.51
C ILE A 514 -38.61 2.04 -48.45
N LEU A 515 -38.33 0.89 -47.81
CA LEU A 515 -36.97 0.35 -47.73
C LEU A 515 -36.43 -0.05 -49.10
N TRP A 516 -37.28 -0.61 -49.96
CA TRP A 516 -36.93 -0.97 -51.34
C TRP A 516 -36.60 0.27 -52.18
N LEU A 517 -37.44 1.30 -52.13
CA LEU A 517 -37.19 2.59 -52.81
C LEU A 517 -35.90 3.24 -52.32
N LEU A 518 -35.69 3.27 -50.99
CA LEU A 518 -34.45 3.82 -50.41
C LEU A 518 -33.22 3.04 -50.86
N SER A 519 -33.30 1.71 -50.94
CA SER A 519 -32.22 0.87 -51.45
C SER A 519 -31.89 1.19 -52.91
N ASN A 520 -32.89 1.41 -53.76
CA ASN A 520 -32.67 1.75 -55.16
C ASN A 520 -32.01 3.13 -55.31
N LEU A 521 -32.53 4.14 -54.60
CA LEU A 521 -31.96 5.50 -54.60
C LEU A 521 -30.50 5.51 -54.14
N LEU A 522 -30.15 4.73 -53.11
CA LEU A 522 -28.78 4.63 -52.63
C LEU A 522 -27.86 3.89 -53.62
N ARG A 523 -28.37 2.89 -54.36
CA ARG A 523 -27.60 2.20 -55.40
C ARG A 523 -27.27 3.13 -56.56
N GLU A 524 -28.23 3.92 -57.03
CA GLU A 524 -28.04 4.91 -58.11
C GLU A 524 -27.02 5.99 -57.76
N GLN A 525 -26.98 6.43 -56.50
CA GLN A 525 -26.00 7.42 -56.01
C GLN A 525 -24.58 6.88 -55.81
N CYS A 526 -24.41 5.55 -55.69
CA CYS A 526 -23.09 4.91 -55.52
C CYS A 526 -22.51 4.33 -56.82
N SER A 527 -23.27 4.33 -57.92
CA SER A 527 -22.83 3.89 -59.25
C SER A 527 -22.22 4.99 -60.12
N PHE A 528 -21.97 6.18 -59.55
CA PHE A 528 -21.13 7.26 -60.08
C PHE A 528 -19.90 7.41 -59.17
#